data_AF-A0A8J8BJM0-F1
#
_entry.id   AF-A0A8J8BJM0-F1
#
_cell.length_a   1.000
_cell.length_b   1.000
_cell.length_c   1.000
_cell.angle_alpha   90.00
_cell.angle_beta   90.00
_cell.angle_gamma   90.00
#
_symmetry.space_group_name_H-M   'P 1'
#
loop_
_entity.id
_entity.type
_entity.pdbx_description
1 polymer ?
#
loop_
_entity_poly.entity_id
_entity_poly.type
_entity_poly.pdbx_seq_one_letter_code
_entity_poly.pdbx_strand_id
1 'polypeptide(L)'
;MKSDEFSRLIKDMEIKKGTFIAVKTKNSVCTGYFLEACYKTSAGGFINLSGTRKIGQGRMEEDWFDHTYSVPIDRILDVRILDPPFDPEKPNNQQKL
;
A
#
# COMPACT_ATOMS: atom_id res chain seq x y z
N MET A 1 -4.71 -13.59 3.20
CA MET A 1 -4.84 -13.30 4.66
C MET A 1 -6.32 -13.18 5.02
N LYS A 2 -6.76 -13.51 6.24
CA LYS A 2 -8.17 -13.26 6.65
C LYS A 2 -8.37 -11.80 7.08
N SER A 3 -9.60 -11.29 6.98
CA SER A 3 -9.94 -9.88 7.31
C SER A 3 -9.57 -9.49 8.76
N ASP A 4 -9.79 -10.41 9.71
CA ASP A 4 -9.48 -10.18 11.13
C ASP A 4 -7.97 -10.14 11.42
N GLU A 5 -7.19 -10.97 10.73
CA GLU A 5 -5.72 -10.99 10.82
C GLU A 5 -5.13 -9.70 10.25
N PHE A 6 -5.66 -9.25 9.12
CA PHE A 6 -5.24 -7.98 8.52
C PHE A 6 -5.62 -6.77 9.40
N SER A 7 -6.80 -6.79 9.99
CA SER A 7 -7.24 -5.74 10.93
C SER A 7 -6.31 -5.61 12.13
N ARG A 8 -5.81 -6.74 12.65
CA ARG A 8 -4.82 -6.75 13.73
C ARG A 8 -3.47 -6.25 13.22
N LEU A 9 -3.01 -6.72 12.07
CA LEU A 9 -1.77 -6.26 11.45
C LEU A 9 -1.73 -4.73 11.28
N ILE A 10 -2.79 -4.12 10.74
CA ILE A 10 -2.87 -2.66 10.57
C ILE A 10 -2.81 -1.92 11.91
N LYS A 11 -3.45 -2.46 12.96
CA LYS A 11 -3.43 -1.88 14.31
C LYS A 11 -2.09 -2.04 14.99
N ASP A 12 -1.51 -3.24 14.93
CA ASP A 12 -0.23 -3.57 15.57
C ASP A 12 0.93 -2.82 14.92
N MET A 13 0.85 -2.56 13.62
CA MET A 13 1.81 -1.73 12.88
C MET A 13 1.55 -0.23 13.03
N GLU A 14 0.48 0.18 13.70
CA GLU A 14 0.05 1.58 13.84
C GLU A 14 -0.06 2.34 12.49
N ILE A 15 -0.47 1.65 11.42
CA ILE A 15 -0.59 2.26 10.09
C ILE A 15 -1.74 3.28 10.12
N LYS A 16 -1.39 4.56 9.95
CA LYS A 16 -2.34 5.68 9.93
C LYS A 16 -2.54 6.18 8.51
N LYS A 17 -3.66 6.87 8.27
CA LYS A 17 -3.90 7.54 6.99
C LYS A 17 -2.73 8.47 6.69
N GLY A 18 -2.17 8.37 5.48
CA GLY A 18 -0.98 9.09 5.05
C GLY A 18 0.35 8.37 5.30
N THR A 19 0.36 7.20 5.95
CA THR A 19 1.58 6.38 6.06
C THR A 19 1.94 5.77 4.70
N PHE A 20 3.18 5.93 4.26
CA PHE A 20 3.67 5.28 3.04
C PHE A 20 3.95 3.81 3.31
N ILE A 21 3.32 2.91 2.55
CA ILE A 21 3.42 1.46 2.77
C ILE A 21 3.67 0.71 1.46
N ALA A 22 4.28 -0.46 1.59
CA ALA A 22 4.32 -1.50 0.55
C ALA A 22 3.33 -2.61 0.89
N VAL A 23 2.51 -2.98 -0.08
CA VAL A 23 1.61 -4.14 -0.03
C VAL A 23 2.11 -5.16 -1.05
N LYS A 24 2.53 -6.32 -0.55
CA LYS A 24 2.97 -7.44 -1.39
C LYS A 24 1.82 -8.38 -1.65
N THR A 25 1.62 -8.68 -2.93
CA THR A 25 0.74 -9.75 -3.40
C THR A 25 1.57 -10.82 -4.09
N LYS A 26 0.93 -11.92 -4.53
CA LYS A 26 1.62 -13.03 -5.20
C LYS A 26 2.46 -12.60 -6.42
N ASN A 27 1.96 -11.63 -7.20
CA ASN A 27 2.54 -11.27 -8.50
C ASN A 27 2.98 -9.80 -8.59
N SER A 28 2.78 -9.00 -7.55
CA SER A 28 3.05 -7.57 -7.59
C SER A 28 3.33 -7.01 -6.20
N VAL A 29 4.15 -5.98 -6.15
CA VAL A 29 4.29 -5.09 -5.00
C VAL A 29 3.68 -3.75 -5.38
N CYS A 30 2.74 -3.27 -4.56
CA CYS A 30 2.16 -1.94 -4.70
C CYS A 30 2.66 -1.08 -3.54
N THR A 31 3.31 0.03 -3.83
CA THR A 31 3.70 1.03 -2.81
C THR A 31 2.83 2.25 -2.95
N GLY A 32 2.39 2.86 -1.85
CA GLY A 32 1.57 4.07 -1.87
C GLY A 32 1.24 4.58 -0.49
N TYR A 33 0.61 5.75 -0.43
CA TYR A 33 0.12 6.29 0.84
C TYR A 33 -1.18 5.60 1.25
N PHE A 34 -1.20 5.06 2.46
CA PHE A 34 -2.38 4.44 3.02
C PHE A 34 -3.51 5.45 3.16
N LEU A 35 -4.67 5.16 2.58
CA LEU A 35 -5.87 5.97 2.74
C LEU A 35 -6.77 5.39 3.83
N GLU A 36 -7.16 4.13 3.64
CA GLU A 36 -8.08 3.41 4.50
C GLU A 36 -8.06 1.91 4.18
N ALA A 37 -8.59 1.10 5.09
CA ALA A 37 -8.89 -0.31 4.87
C ALA A 37 -10.35 -0.58 5.21
N CYS A 38 -11.06 -1.25 4.31
CA CYS A 38 -12.43 -1.68 4.49
C CYS A 38 -12.49 -3.19 4.72
N TYR A 39 -13.15 -3.61 5.79
CA TYR A 39 -13.14 -5.00 6.28
C TYR A 39 -14.49 -5.70 6.12
N LYS A 40 -15.53 -4.98 5.68
CA LYS A 40 -16.94 -5.39 5.73
C LYS A 40 -17.60 -5.30 4.36
N THR A 41 -17.26 -6.22 3.46
CA THR A 41 -18.12 -6.47 2.30
C THR A 41 -18.25 -7.97 2.07
N SER A 42 -19.40 -8.39 1.54
CA SER A 42 -19.63 -9.73 0.99
C SER A 42 -18.65 -10.10 -0.13
N ALA A 43 -17.91 -9.13 -0.65
CA ALA A 43 -16.90 -9.25 -1.70
C ALA A 43 -15.46 -9.43 -1.17
N GLY A 44 -15.25 -9.44 0.15
CA GLY A 44 -13.92 -9.43 0.75
C GLY A 44 -13.37 -8.01 0.92
N GLY A 45 -12.66 -7.77 2.03
CA GLY A 45 -12.14 -6.45 2.35
C GLY A 45 -11.00 -6.00 1.43
N PHE A 46 -10.71 -4.71 1.42
CA PHE A 46 -9.67 -4.08 0.59
C PHE A 46 -8.91 -2.99 1.33
N ILE A 47 -7.70 -2.70 0.86
CA ILE A 47 -6.89 -1.54 1.28
C ILE A 47 -6.79 -0.55 0.13
N ASN A 48 -7.05 0.72 0.40
CA ASN A 48 -6.92 1.82 -0.55
C ASN A 48 -5.59 2.53 -0.35
N LEU A 49 -4.86 2.69 -1.44
CA LEU A 49 -3.60 3.40 -1.52
C LEU A 49 -3.71 4.55 -2.54
N SER A 50 -3.13 5.71 -2.26
CA SER A 50 -2.96 6.78 -3.24
C SER A 50 -1.51 6.92 -3.70
N GLY A 51 -1.32 7.54 -4.88
CA GLY A 51 0.00 7.85 -5.43
C GLY A 51 0.85 6.59 -5.53
N THR A 52 0.33 5.57 -6.21
CA THR A 52 0.87 4.22 -6.11
C THR A 52 1.85 3.88 -7.22
N ARG A 53 2.96 3.24 -6.87
CA ARG A 53 3.81 2.54 -7.84
C ARG A 53 3.54 1.05 -7.75
N LYS A 54 3.21 0.43 -8.86
CA LYS A 54 3.05 -1.02 -8.94
C LYS A 54 4.22 -1.63 -9.71
N ILE A 55 4.96 -2.52 -9.04
CA ILE A 55 6.06 -3.26 -9.63
C ILE A 55 5.62 -4.73 -9.73
N GLY A 56 5.36 -5.19 -10.96
CA GLY A 56 5.01 -6.58 -11.29
C GLY A 56 5.95 -7.18 -12.33
N GLN A 57 5.86 -8.50 -12.56
CA GLN A 57 6.69 -9.21 -13.57
C GLN A 57 6.60 -8.52 -14.95
N GLY A 58 7.62 -7.73 -15.28
CA GLY A 58 7.83 -7.17 -16.63
C GLY A 58 7.15 -5.84 -16.95
N ARG A 59 6.39 -5.21 -16.03
CA ARG A 59 5.83 -3.86 -16.23
C ARG A 59 5.98 -3.03 -14.96
N MET A 60 6.74 -1.95 -15.06
CA MET A 60 6.66 -0.84 -14.13
C MET A 60 5.52 0.06 -14.63
N GLU A 61 4.38 0.03 -13.96
CA GLU A 61 3.34 1.05 -14.15
C GLU A 61 3.57 2.11 -13.07
N GLU A 62 4.10 3.26 -13.51
CA GLU A 62 4.34 4.44 -12.69
C GLU A 62 3.13 5.38 -12.79
N ASP A 63 2.05 5.06 -12.07
CA ASP A 63 0.93 5.97 -11.90
C ASP A 63 1.09 6.75 -10.59
N TRP A 64 2.11 7.60 -10.58
CA TRP A 64 2.24 8.58 -9.51
C TRP A 64 1.25 9.71 -9.78
N PHE A 65 0.27 9.82 -8.87
CA PHE A 65 -0.43 11.05 -8.46
C PHE A 65 -1.96 11.18 -8.63
N ASP A 66 -2.66 10.33 -9.40
CA ASP A 66 -4.13 10.55 -9.58
C ASP A 66 -5.05 9.34 -9.43
N HIS A 67 -4.53 8.18 -9.05
CA HIS A 67 -5.34 6.97 -8.93
C HIS A 67 -5.29 6.39 -7.51
N THR A 68 -6.48 6.05 -7.00
CA THR A 68 -6.63 5.21 -5.82
C THR A 68 -6.54 3.76 -6.27
N TYR A 69 -5.57 3.03 -5.72
CA TYR A 69 -5.43 1.60 -5.96
C TYR A 69 -6.01 0.81 -4.80
N SER A 70 -7.00 -0.03 -5.08
CA SER A 70 -7.58 -0.95 -4.11
C SER A 70 -6.93 -2.33 -4.22
N VAL A 71 -6.28 -2.80 -3.15
CA VAL A 71 -5.76 -4.17 -3.06
C VAL A 71 -6.72 -5.04 -2.25
N PRO A 72 -7.24 -6.15 -2.79
CA PRO A 72 -8.03 -7.11 -2.02
C PRO A 72 -7.21 -7.75 -0.89
N ILE A 73 -7.73 -7.76 0.34
CA ILE A 73 -7.02 -8.25 1.55
C ILE A 73 -6.66 -9.73 1.45
N ASP A 74 -7.53 -10.51 0.81
CA ASP A 74 -7.32 -11.95 0.59
C ASP A 74 -6.05 -12.23 -0.24
N ARG A 75 -5.67 -11.31 -1.13
CA ARG A 75 -4.47 -11.38 -1.98
C ARG A 75 -3.20 -10.82 -1.33
N ILE A 76 -3.32 -10.19 -0.17
CA ILE A 76 -2.18 -9.62 0.54
C ILE A 76 -1.40 -10.74 1.24
N LEU A 77 -0.10 -10.77 0.98
CA LEU A 77 0.86 -11.67 1.58
C LEU A 77 1.69 -11.00 2.67
N ASP A 78 1.99 -9.70 2.51
CA ASP A 78 2.82 -8.94 3.43
C ASP A 78 2.50 -7.44 3.31
N VAL A 79 2.66 -6.69 4.41
CA VAL A 79 2.56 -5.23 4.45
C VAL A 79 3.75 -4.67 5.23
N ARG A 80 4.37 -3.62 4.69
CA ARG A 80 5.50 -2.94 5.34
C ARG A 80 5.30 -1.43 5.31
N ILE A 81 5.62 -0.77 6.41
CA ILE A 81 5.81 0.67 6.43
C ILE A 81 7.13 0.97 5.74
N LEU A 82 7.13 1.95 4.85
CA LEU A 82 8.30 2.41 4.14
C LEU A 82 8.55 3.88 4.47
N ASP A 83 9.81 4.30 4.36
CA ASP A 83 10.10 5.72 4.24
C ASP A 83 9.53 6.22 2.90
N PRO A 84 8.81 7.35 2.89
CA PRO A 84 8.28 7.91 1.67
C PRO A 84 9.45 8.27 0.72
N PRO A 85 9.35 7.97 -0.58
CA PRO A 85 10.38 8.30 -1.56
C PRO A 85 10.54 9.82 -1.75
N PHE A 86 9.57 10.60 -1.27
CA PHE A 86 9.58 12.05 -1.23
C PHE A 86 9.09 12.52 0.13
N ASP A 87 9.96 13.18 0.88
CA ASP A 87 9.58 13.95 2.06
C ASP A 87 9.18 15.36 1.59
N PRO A 88 7.89 15.75 1.64
CA PRO A 88 7.47 17.09 1.24
C PRO A 88 8.07 18.20 2.11
N GLU A 89 8.58 17.89 3.30
CA GLU A 89 9.32 18.83 4.15
C GLU A 89 10.84 18.82 3.87
N LYS A 90 11.34 17.84 3.11
CA LYS A 90 12.76 17.70 2.73
C LYS A 90 12.90 17.31 1.26
N PRO A 91 12.83 18.27 0.32
CA PRO A 91 12.81 18.01 -1.12
C PRO A 91 14.10 17.39 -1.71
N ASN A 92 15.14 17.14 -0.91
CA ASN A 92 16.45 16.71 -1.41
C ASN A 92 16.78 15.21 -1.26
N ASN A 93 15.91 14.39 -0.70
CA ASN A 93 16.15 12.94 -0.66
C ASN A 93 15.59 12.25 -1.90
N GLN A 94 16.16 12.58 -3.07
CA GLN A 94 16.22 11.61 -4.16
C GLN A 94 17.06 10.43 -3.67
N GLN A 95 16.42 9.43 -3.05
CA GLN A 95 17.05 8.12 -2.89
C GLN A 95 17.30 7.61 -4.31
N LYS A 96 18.57 7.64 -4.73
CA LYS A 96 19.05 6.99 -5.95
C LYS A 96 18.57 5.54 -5.93
N LEU A 97 17.71 5.20 -6.90
CA LEU A 97 17.40 3.83 -7.28
C LEU A 97 18.67 3.07 -7.68
#